data_AF-A0A7X5VG09-F1
#
_entry.id   AF-A0A7X5VG09-F1
#
_cell.length_a   1.000
_cell.length_b   1.000
_cell.length_c   1.000
_cell.angle_alpha   90.00
_cell.angle_beta   90.00
_cell.angle_gamma   90.00
#
_symmetry.space_group_name_H-M   'P 1'
#
loop_
_entity.id
_entity.type
_entity.pdbx_description
1 polymer ?
#
loop_
_entity_poly.entity_id
_entity_poly.type
_entity_poly.pdbx_seq_one_letter_code
_entity_poly.pdbx_strand_id
1 'polypeptide(L)'
;MTSSWQEAVTDRAAEYASSATLRKLARSRRRRHCKSLAEVAKFILAAKDKSHELLGWLGGGVLGLFGLSGLAKRFARELIERIPLPFDAKAVAAARGVQLTGILLCLLNSEDLRRCQCFIDLALEQAKTTVKKMLTAALEDWTQLAAFGAKK
;
A
#
# COMPACT_ATOMS: atom_id res chain seq x y z
N MET A 1 -2.03 24.52 4.43
CA MET A 1 -0.89 23.93 5.13
C MET A 1 -1.04 22.42 5.02
N THR A 2 -0.34 21.82 4.07
CA THR A 2 -0.18 20.36 4.02
C THR A 2 0.57 19.94 5.28
N SER A 3 0.13 18.87 5.91
CA SER A 3 0.84 18.32 7.08
C SER A 3 2.19 17.75 6.61
N SER A 4 3.23 17.82 7.45
CA SER A 4 4.61 17.43 7.10
C SER A 4 4.72 16.01 6.52
N TRP A 5 3.83 15.10 6.93
CA TRP A 5 3.79 13.74 6.40
C TRP A 5 3.21 13.66 4.98
N GLN A 6 2.33 14.58 4.57
CA GLN A 6 1.77 14.60 3.20
C GLN A 6 2.84 14.95 2.17
N GLU A 7 3.72 15.90 2.50
CA GLU A 7 4.86 16.28 1.65
C GLU A 7 5.85 15.12 1.55
N ALA A 8 6.23 14.51 2.68
CA ALA A 8 7.12 13.35 2.68
C ALA A 8 6.57 12.16 1.87
N VAL A 9 5.27 11.86 1.98
CA VAL A 9 4.64 10.81 1.16
C VAL A 9 4.63 11.19 -0.32
N THR A 10 4.41 12.46 -0.65
CA THR A 10 4.40 12.95 -2.05
C THR A 10 5.78 12.86 -2.68
N ASP A 11 6.82 13.31 -1.97
CA ASP A 11 8.20 13.26 -2.44
C ASP A 11 8.68 11.82 -2.61
N ARG A 12 8.36 10.96 -1.64
CA ARG A 12 8.73 9.54 -1.73
C ARG A 12 7.96 8.82 -2.84
N ALA A 13 6.70 9.17 -3.06
CA ALA A 13 5.93 8.65 -4.19
C ALA A 13 6.51 9.10 -5.54
N ALA A 14 7.15 10.28 -5.60
CA ALA A 14 7.78 10.81 -6.81
C ALA A 14 9.02 9.99 -7.25
N GLU A 15 9.68 9.28 -6.32
CA GLU A 15 10.74 8.32 -6.64
C GLU A 15 10.19 7.12 -7.41
N TYR A 16 8.95 6.73 -7.13
CA TYR A 16 8.30 5.54 -7.67
C TYR A 16 7.43 5.81 -8.89
N ALA A 17 6.93 7.02 -9.07
CA ALA A 17 6.22 7.44 -10.27
C ALA A 17 6.45 8.92 -10.54
N SER A 18 6.30 9.37 -11.78
CA SER A 18 6.49 10.79 -12.08
C SER A 18 5.52 11.68 -11.29
N SER A 19 6.00 12.82 -10.77
CA SER A 19 5.15 13.80 -10.07
C SER A 19 3.98 14.28 -10.93
N ALA A 20 4.15 14.26 -12.26
CA ALA A 20 3.08 14.55 -13.21
C ALA A 20 1.97 13.48 -13.21
N THR A 21 2.34 12.20 -13.19
CA THR A 21 1.39 11.08 -13.07
C THR A 21 0.66 11.13 -11.72
N LEU A 22 1.39 11.39 -10.62
CA LEU A 22 0.80 11.58 -9.29
C LEU A 22 -0.19 12.75 -9.22
N ARG A 23 0.18 13.93 -9.74
CA ARG A 23 -0.73 15.09 -9.77
C ARG A 23 -1.97 14.83 -10.62
N LYS A 24 -1.83 14.14 -11.76
CA LYS A 24 -2.97 13.76 -12.61
C LYS A 24 -3.87 12.74 -11.91
N LEU A 25 -3.29 11.80 -11.16
CA LEU A 25 -4.02 10.82 -10.37
C LEU A 25 -4.77 11.50 -9.21
N ALA A 26 -4.14 12.46 -8.52
CA ALA A 26 -4.74 13.25 -7.44
C ALA A 26 -5.87 14.17 -7.90
N ARG A 27 -5.77 14.73 -9.11
CA ARG A 27 -6.84 15.53 -9.73
C ARG A 27 -8.01 14.68 -10.24
N SER A 28 -7.80 13.38 -10.42
CA SER A 28 -8.86 12.46 -10.87
C SER A 28 -9.73 12.04 -9.69
N ARG A 29 -10.95 12.57 -9.59
CA ARG A 29 -11.96 12.23 -8.56
C ARG A 29 -12.49 10.78 -8.63
N ARG A 30 -11.86 9.87 -9.35
CA ARG A 30 -12.39 8.50 -9.51
C ARG A 30 -11.95 7.62 -8.34
N ARG A 31 -12.91 7.25 -7.47
CA ARG A 31 -12.81 6.22 -6.42
C ARG A 31 -12.05 4.94 -6.83
N ARG A 32 -12.12 4.58 -8.11
CA ARG A 32 -11.50 3.36 -8.66
C ARG A 32 -9.96 3.37 -8.58
N HIS A 33 -9.31 4.51 -8.45
CA HIS A 33 -7.85 4.59 -8.40
C HIS A 33 -7.23 3.99 -7.13
N CYS A 34 -7.88 4.13 -5.97
CA CYS A 34 -7.37 3.53 -4.73
C CYS A 34 -7.41 1.99 -4.77
N LYS A 35 -8.49 1.40 -5.30
CA LYS A 35 -8.59 -0.05 -5.46
C LYS A 35 -7.46 -0.60 -6.34
N SER A 36 -7.19 0.10 -7.44
CA SER A 36 -6.09 -0.23 -8.34
C SER A 36 -4.71 -0.19 -7.67
N LEU A 37 -4.44 0.85 -6.87
CA LEU A 37 -3.18 0.94 -6.12
C LEU A 37 -3.06 -0.15 -5.06
N ALA A 38 -4.18 -0.50 -4.41
CA ALA A 38 -4.21 -1.58 -3.44
C ALA A 38 -3.86 -2.94 -4.07
N GLU A 39 -4.37 -3.22 -5.27
CA GLU A 39 -4.04 -4.42 -6.06
C GLU A 39 -2.56 -4.47 -6.44
N VAL A 40 -1.97 -3.34 -6.84
CA VAL A 40 -0.53 -3.23 -7.14
C VAL A 40 0.31 -3.50 -5.89
N ALA A 41 -0.05 -2.91 -4.74
CA ALA A 41 0.65 -3.15 -3.49
C ALA A 41 0.58 -4.62 -3.05
N LYS A 42 -0.60 -5.25 -3.16
CA LYS A 42 -0.79 -6.69 -2.91
C LYS A 42 0.09 -7.54 -3.80
N PHE A 43 0.20 -7.18 -5.08
CA PHE A 43 1.09 -7.86 -6.01
C PHE A 43 2.54 -7.78 -5.52
N ILE A 44 3.05 -6.59 -5.24
CA ILE A 44 4.45 -6.42 -4.81
C ILE A 44 4.72 -7.20 -3.51
N LEU A 45 3.79 -7.20 -2.55
CA LEU A 45 3.92 -7.95 -1.30
C LEU A 45 3.90 -9.47 -1.50
N ALA A 46 3.01 -9.99 -2.34
CA ALA A 46 2.94 -11.42 -2.63
C ALA A 46 4.14 -11.92 -3.44
N ALA A 47 4.73 -11.08 -4.28
CA ALA A 47 5.94 -11.40 -5.03
C ALA A 47 7.15 -11.65 -4.10
N LYS A 48 7.25 -10.89 -3.00
CA LYS A 48 8.29 -11.09 -1.99
C LYS A 48 8.20 -12.46 -1.32
N ASP A 49 7.01 -12.87 -0.94
CA ASP A 49 6.82 -14.11 -0.17
C ASP A 49 6.99 -15.39 -1.03
N LYS A 50 7.10 -15.25 -2.36
CA LYS A 50 7.19 -16.33 -3.35
C LYS A 50 8.47 -16.34 -4.21
N SER A 51 9.61 -15.85 -3.71
CA SER A 51 10.87 -15.80 -4.46
C SER A 51 11.32 -17.14 -5.09
N HIS A 52 10.82 -18.29 -4.63
CA HIS A 52 11.10 -19.62 -5.19
C HIS A 52 10.05 -20.16 -6.19
N GLU A 53 8.90 -19.51 -6.40
CA GLU A 53 7.79 -19.98 -7.25
C GLU A 53 7.37 -18.97 -8.33
N LEU A 54 8.33 -18.18 -8.82
CA LEU A 54 8.06 -17.00 -9.65
C LEU A 54 7.31 -17.28 -10.97
N LEU A 55 7.31 -18.51 -11.48
CA LEU A 55 6.76 -18.86 -12.80
C LEU A 55 5.24 -19.14 -12.81
N GLY A 56 4.62 -19.52 -11.68
CA GLY A 56 3.19 -19.83 -11.64
C GLY A 56 2.28 -18.63 -11.33
N TRP A 57 2.81 -17.62 -10.63
CA TRP A 57 2.01 -16.51 -10.08
C TRP A 57 2.04 -15.24 -10.93
N LEU A 58 3.02 -15.09 -11.82
CA LEU A 58 3.04 -14.02 -12.83
C LEU A 58 1.87 -14.14 -13.83
N GLY A 59 1.30 -15.34 -14.03
CA GLY A 59 0.09 -15.52 -14.82
C GLY A 59 -1.17 -14.91 -14.17
N GLY A 60 -1.24 -14.88 -12.83
CA GLY A 60 -2.38 -14.37 -12.06
C GLY A 60 -2.25 -12.90 -11.62
N GLY A 61 -1.04 -12.46 -11.25
CA GLY A 61 -0.79 -11.09 -10.81
C GLY A 61 -0.85 -10.06 -11.95
N VAL A 62 -0.47 -10.47 -13.15
CA VAL A 62 -0.62 -9.65 -14.37
C VAL A 62 -2.09 -9.46 -14.73
N LEU A 63 -2.98 -10.43 -14.44
CA LEU A 63 -4.44 -10.29 -14.66
C LEU A 63 -5.07 -9.15 -13.82
N GLY A 64 -4.56 -8.90 -12.60
CA GLY A 64 -4.97 -7.73 -11.79
C GLY A 64 -4.57 -6.40 -12.44
N LEU A 65 -3.37 -6.33 -13.02
CA LEU A 65 -2.91 -5.16 -13.79
C LEU A 65 -3.70 -4.95 -15.09
N PHE A 66 -4.22 -6.03 -15.69
CA PHE A 66 -5.11 -5.96 -16.86
C PHE A 66 -6.48 -5.35 -16.54
N GLY A 67 -6.96 -5.44 -15.30
CA GLY A 67 -8.16 -4.75 -14.81
C GLY A 67 -7.98 -3.25 -14.55
N LEU A 68 -6.73 -2.77 -14.52
CA LEU A 68 -6.41 -1.36 -14.33
C LEU A 68 -6.65 -0.56 -15.61
N SER A 69 -7.32 0.58 -15.49
CA SER A 69 -7.54 1.51 -16.61
C SER A 69 -6.88 2.87 -16.37
N GLY A 70 -6.44 3.50 -17.47
CA GLY A 70 -5.97 4.88 -17.48
C GLY A 70 -4.72 5.15 -16.61
N LEU A 71 -4.80 6.18 -15.76
CA LEU A 71 -3.66 6.70 -14.98
C LEU A 71 -3.14 5.71 -13.92
N ALA A 72 -3.99 4.87 -13.36
CA ALA A 72 -3.57 3.87 -12.37
C ALA A 72 -2.68 2.79 -13.00
N LYS A 73 -2.97 2.39 -14.25
CA LYS A 73 -2.13 1.45 -15.01
C LYS A 73 -0.77 2.06 -15.36
N ARG A 74 -0.74 3.36 -15.73
CA ARG A 74 0.52 4.07 -15.99
C ARG A 74 1.37 4.20 -14.74
N PHE A 75 0.77 4.60 -13.61
CA PHE A 75 1.44 4.63 -12.32
C PHE A 75 1.99 3.25 -11.93
N ALA A 76 1.19 2.19 -12.06
CA ALA A 76 1.62 0.84 -11.76
C ALA A 76 2.80 0.38 -12.64
N ARG A 77 2.78 0.72 -13.93
CA ARG A 77 3.89 0.43 -14.84
C ARG A 77 5.16 1.21 -14.47
N GLU A 78 5.05 2.53 -14.29
CA GLU A 78 6.18 3.38 -13.88
C GLU A 78 6.80 2.89 -12.56
N LEU A 79 5.97 2.45 -11.62
CA LEU A 79 6.39 1.86 -10.37
C LEU A 79 7.15 0.54 -10.57
N ILE A 80 6.59 -0.41 -11.33
CA ILE A 80 7.23 -1.72 -11.55
C ILE A 80 8.57 -1.55 -12.27
N GLU A 81 8.67 -0.64 -13.24
CA GLU A 81 9.91 -0.34 -13.96
C GLU A 81 11.02 0.25 -13.07
N ARG A 82 10.64 0.86 -11.93
CA ARG A 82 11.58 1.51 -10.99
C ARG A 82 11.81 0.73 -9.71
N ILE A 83 11.02 -0.30 -9.43
CA ILE A 83 11.26 -1.18 -8.28
C ILE A 83 12.50 -2.03 -8.61
N PRO A 84 13.55 -1.96 -7.78
CA PRO A 84 14.70 -2.84 -7.95
C PRO A 84 14.25 -4.28 -7.74
N LEU A 85 14.49 -5.13 -8.75
CA LEU A 85 14.45 -6.58 -8.62
C LEU A 85 15.82 -7.03 -8.11
N PRO A 86 15.92 -7.95 -7.13
CA PRO A 86 14.87 -8.79 -6.54
C PRO A 86 13.97 -8.08 -5.50
N PHE A 87 12.77 -8.63 -5.27
CA PHE A 87 11.77 -8.08 -4.34
C PHE A 87 12.16 -8.24 -2.85
N ASP A 88 13.23 -7.54 -2.45
CA ASP A 88 13.80 -7.51 -1.12
C ASP A 88 13.07 -6.49 -0.20
N ALA A 89 13.71 -6.08 0.91
CA ALA A 89 13.14 -5.06 1.81
C ALA A 89 12.72 -3.76 1.09
N LYS A 90 13.34 -3.40 -0.04
CA LYS A 90 12.97 -2.24 -0.84
C LYS A 90 11.62 -2.42 -1.54
N ALA A 91 11.25 -3.66 -1.91
CA ALA A 91 9.93 -3.94 -2.48
C ALA A 91 8.81 -3.78 -1.45
N VAL A 92 9.05 -4.16 -0.19
CA VAL A 92 8.08 -3.90 0.90
C VAL A 92 7.91 -2.40 1.10
N ALA A 93 9.01 -1.65 1.13
CA ALA A 93 8.96 -0.20 1.26
C ALA A 93 8.18 0.43 0.08
N ALA A 94 8.41 -0.03 -1.15
CA ALA A 94 7.68 0.40 -2.33
C ALA A 94 6.17 0.09 -2.21
N ALA A 95 5.80 -1.14 -1.83
CA ALA A 95 4.40 -1.53 -1.66
C ALA A 95 3.68 -0.70 -0.59
N ARG A 96 4.35 -0.42 0.54
CA ARG A 96 3.81 0.46 1.58
C ARG A 96 3.69 1.90 1.08
N GLY A 97 4.65 2.39 0.29
CA GLY A 97 4.56 3.68 -0.40
C GLY A 97 3.34 3.79 -1.31
N VAL A 98 3.03 2.73 -2.07
CA VAL A 98 1.82 2.66 -2.90
C VAL A 98 0.54 2.73 -2.05
N GLN A 99 0.47 1.97 -0.96
CA GLN A 99 -0.69 2.00 -0.05
C GLN A 99 -0.89 3.40 0.54
N LEU A 100 0.17 4.02 1.06
CA LEU A 100 0.11 5.38 1.61
C LEU A 100 -0.29 6.43 0.56
N THR A 101 0.19 6.28 -0.68
CA THR A 101 -0.24 7.13 -1.80
C THR A 101 -1.74 6.97 -2.06
N GLY A 102 -2.25 5.73 -2.10
CA GLY A 102 -3.69 5.48 -2.26
C GLY A 102 -4.53 6.05 -1.12
N ILE A 103 -4.04 5.97 0.12
CA ILE A 103 -4.67 6.58 1.30
C ILE A 103 -4.70 8.10 1.18
N LEU A 104 -3.58 8.73 0.78
CA LEU A 104 -3.51 10.17 0.56
C LEU A 104 -4.54 10.61 -0.49
N LEU A 105 -4.70 9.86 -1.59
CA LEU A 105 -5.71 10.14 -2.60
C LEU A 105 -7.14 10.06 -2.05
N CYS A 106 -7.45 9.06 -1.22
CA CYS A 106 -8.76 8.98 -0.55
C CYS A 106 -9.01 10.21 0.33
N LEU A 107 -8.01 10.61 1.14
CA LEU A 107 -8.11 11.77 2.03
C LEU A 107 -8.30 13.08 1.27
N LEU A 108 -7.54 13.29 0.18
CA LEU A 108 -7.68 14.47 -0.68
C LEU A 108 -9.07 14.55 -1.35
N ASN A 109 -9.72 13.41 -1.58
CA ASN A 109 -11.10 13.33 -2.08
C ASN A 109 -12.16 13.35 -0.96
N SER A 110 -11.77 13.59 0.30
CA SER A 110 -12.64 13.54 1.48
C SER A 110 -13.41 12.23 1.62
N GLU A 111 -12.81 11.12 1.16
CA GLU A 111 -13.38 9.79 1.32
C GLU A 111 -13.17 9.27 2.74
N ASP A 112 -14.19 8.63 3.29
CA ASP A 112 -14.07 7.88 4.55
C ASP A 112 -12.99 6.79 4.40
N LEU A 113 -11.98 6.80 5.27
CA LEU A 113 -10.89 5.82 5.26
C LEU A 113 -11.40 4.38 5.34
N ARG A 114 -12.54 4.14 5.99
CA ARG A 114 -13.17 2.81 6.08
C ARG A 114 -13.66 2.28 4.73
N ARG A 115 -13.71 3.13 3.70
CA ARG A 115 -14.04 2.78 2.31
C ARG A 115 -12.81 2.76 1.40
N CYS A 116 -11.65 3.17 1.91
CA CYS A 116 -10.41 3.26 1.15
C CYS A 116 -9.70 1.90 1.17
N GLN A 117 -9.69 1.17 0.05
CA GLN A 117 -9.12 -0.20 0.01
C GLN A 117 -7.65 -0.27 0.45
N CYS A 118 -6.83 0.73 0.09
CA CYS A 118 -5.44 0.82 0.55
C CYS A 118 -5.34 0.92 2.08
N PHE A 119 -6.24 1.67 2.73
CA PHE A 119 -6.30 1.78 4.19
C PHE A 119 -6.73 0.46 4.81
N ILE A 120 -7.81 -0.16 4.30
CA ILE A 120 -8.33 -1.43 4.80
C ILE A 120 -7.26 -2.51 4.75
N ASP A 121 -6.59 -2.67 3.61
CA ASP A 121 -5.55 -3.69 3.43
C ASP A 121 -4.35 -3.44 4.35
N LEU A 122 -3.90 -2.19 4.50
CA LEU A 122 -2.81 -1.83 5.41
C LEU A 122 -3.19 -2.08 6.87
N ALA A 123 -4.38 -1.62 7.28
CA ALA A 123 -4.87 -1.74 8.64
C ALA A 123 -5.10 -3.21 9.02
N LEU A 124 -5.65 -4.03 8.13
CA LEU A 124 -5.86 -5.46 8.39
C LEU A 124 -4.53 -6.19 8.65
N GLU A 125 -3.52 -5.94 7.83
CA GLU A 125 -2.19 -6.57 8.00
C GLU A 125 -1.48 -6.11 9.28
N GLN A 126 -1.57 -4.81 9.60
CA GLN A 126 -1.08 -4.30 10.87
C GLN A 126 -1.84 -4.90 12.06
N ALA A 127 -3.17 -4.96 11.99
CA ALA A 127 -4.03 -5.49 13.03
C ALA A 127 -3.73 -6.96 13.31
N LYS A 128 -3.59 -7.82 12.28
CA LYS A 128 -3.19 -9.22 12.46
C LYS A 128 -1.88 -9.35 13.24
N THR A 129 -0.89 -8.53 12.89
CA THR A 129 0.42 -8.53 13.56
C THR A 129 0.30 -8.09 15.01
N THR A 130 -0.46 -7.02 15.27
CA THR A 130 -0.71 -6.52 16.62
C THR A 130 -1.47 -7.52 17.47
N VAL A 131 -2.55 -8.12 16.95
CA VAL A 131 -3.34 -9.14 17.65
C VAL A 131 -2.49 -10.36 17.97
N LYS A 132 -1.62 -10.82 17.04
CA LYS A 132 -0.69 -11.92 17.34
C LYS A 132 0.23 -11.58 18.52
N LYS A 133 0.77 -10.35 18.56
CA LYS A 133 1.61 -9.90 19.69
C LYS A 133 0.82 -9.85 21.00
N MET A 134 -0.43 -9.38 20.98
CA MET A 134 -1.30 -9.39 22.16
C MET A 134 -1.54 -10.82 22.66
N LEU A 135 -1.85 -11.76 21.75
CA LEU A 135 -2.07 -13.16 22.11
C LEU A 135 -0.80 -13.77 22.72
N THR A 136 0.38 -13.50 22.16
CA THR A 136 1.65 -13.96 22.73
C THR A 136 1.92 -13.34 24.10
N ALA A 137 1.72 -12.04 24.28
CA ALA A 137 1.90 -11.38 25.56
C ALA A 137 0.93 -11.93 26.62
N ALA A 138 -0.32 -12.20 26.25
CA ALA A 138 -1.33 -12.78 27.14
C ALA A 138 -1.01 -14.23 27.58
N LEU A 139 -0.18 -14.97 26.85
CA LEU A 139 0.30 -16.28 27.30
C LEU A 139 1.27 -16.15 28.49
N GLU A 140 2.04 -15.06 28.53
CA GLU A 140 3.01 -14.79 29.59
C GLU A 140 2.34 -14.09 30.78
N ASP A 141 1.70 -12.94 30.53
CA ASP A 141 1.01 -12.14 31.54
C ASP A 141 0.00 -11.17 30.88
N TRP A 142 -1.26 -11.26 31.30
CA TRP A 142 -2.34 -10.39 30.81
C TRP A 142 -2.16 -8.92 31.14
N THR A 143 -1.38 -8.56 32.19
CA THR A 143 -1.09 -7.16 32.50
C THR A 143 -0.31 -6.46 31.38
N GLN A 144 0.46 -7.22 30.59
CA GLN A 144 1.21 -6.70 29.44
C GLN A 144 0.31 -6.17 28.31
N LEU A 145 -0.98 -6.55 28.29
CA LEU A 145 -1.94 -6.05 27.31
C LEU A 145 -2.16 -4.52 27.40
N ALA A 146 -1.89 -3.91 28.56
CA ALA A 146 -1.97 -2.47 28.74
C ALA A 146 -1.07 -1.68 27.76
N ALA A 147 0.03 -2.28 27.28
CA ALA A 147 0.94 -1.67 26.31
C ALA A 147 0.31 -1.45 24.91
N PHE A 148 -0.83 -2.11 24.62
CA PHE A 148 -1.46 -2.06 23.30
C PHE A 148 -2.70 -1.15 23.22
N GLY A 149 -3.05 -0.45 24.30
CA GLY A 149 -4.13 0.54 24.30
C GLY A 149 -3.81 1.74 23.40
N ALA A 150 -4.84 2.30 22.74
CA ALA A 150 -4.68 3.56 22.01
C ALA A 150 -4.33 4.68 22.99
N LYS A 151 -3.17 5.34 22.78
CA LYS A 151 -2.85 6.57 23.50
C LYS A 151 -3.89 7.62 23.13
N LYS A 152 -4.57 8.16 24.13
CA LYS A 152 -5.50 9.30 23.98
C LYS A 152 -4.73 10.57 23.63
#